data_AF-A0A7S2NPB7-F1
#
_entry.id   AF-A0A7S2NPB7-F1
#
_cell.length_a   1.000
_cell.length_b   1.000
_cell.length_c   1.000
_cell.angle_alpha   90.00
_cell.angle_beta   90.00
_cell.angle_gamma   90.00
#
_symmetry.space_group_name_H-M   'P 1'
#
loop_
_entity.id
_entity.type
_entity.pdbx_description
1 polymer ?
#
loop_
_entity_poly.entity_id
_entity_poly.type
_entity_poly.pdbx_seq_one_letter_code
_entity_poly.pdbx_strand_id
1 'polypeptide(L)'
;PGLASKQVLCMDFVPGVPLSQLRAEMKRRGLDIEPGSRAERVFGRQLLQALTEAFAVMIFEEGFFHADPHPGNIFIRPDGSVALIDFGQTKRIGYGFRKQLAELVLRICDNDGVAHGDLPHE
;
A
#
# COMPACT_ATOMS: atom_id res chain seq x y z
N PRO A 1 -8.28 24.80 9.89
CA PRO A 1 -8.64 25.35 8.56
C PRO A 1 -7.84 26.63 8.27
N GLY A 2 -7.19 26.74 7.11
CA GLY A 2 -6.40 27.93 6.73
C GLY A 2 -4.87 27.79 6.80
N LEU A 3 -4.34 26.61 7.14
CA LEU A 3 -2.89 26.34 7.11
C LEU A 3 -2.39 25.86 5.73
N ALA A 4 -3.30 25.65 4.79
CA ALA A 4 -2.97 25.27 3.41
C ALA A 4 -3.36 26.38 2.42
N SER A 5 -2.54 26.57 1.40
CA SER A 5 -2.73 27.52 0.31
C SER A 5 -2.36 26.87 -1.02
N LYS A 6 -2.40 27.63 -2.12
CA LYS A 6 -1.93 27.14 -3.44
C LYS A 6 -0.44 26.79 -3.47
N GLN A 7 0.36 27.28 -2.53
CA GLN A 7 1.82 27.14 -2.50
C GLN A 7 2.33 26.40 -1.27
N VAL A 8 1.50 26.20 -0.25
CA VAL A 8 1.89 25.59 1.02
C VAL A 8 0.84 24.56 1.41
N LEU A 9 1.27 23.31 1.60
CA LEU A 9 0.44 22.28 2.21
C LEU A 9 0.93 22.07 3.66
N CYS A 10 0.03 22.26 4.62
CA CYS A 10 0.28 21.92 6.00
C CYS A 10 -0.55 20.68 6.36
N MET A 11 0.11 19.70 6.96
CA MET A 11 -0.47 18.43 7.40
C MET A 11 0.06 18.09 8.78
N ASP A 12 -0.63 17.19 9.47
CA ASP A 12 -0.12 16.64 10.72
C ASP A 12 1.23 15.96 10.48
N PHE A 13 2.13 16.12 11.43
CA PHE A 13 3.42 15.46 11.36
C PHE A 13 3.25 13.94 11.52
N VAL A 14 3.75 13.19 10.55
CA VAL A 14 3.75 11.72 10.59
C VAL A 14 5.09 11.25 11.17
N PRO A 15 5.13 10.73 12.41
CA PRO A 15 6.37 10.19 12.96
C PRO A 15 6.72 8.88 12.27
N GLY A 16 7.97 8.70 11.87
CA GLY A 16 8.42 7.46 11.25
C GLY A 16 9.69 7.63 10.43
N VAL A 17 10.07 6.58 9.73
CA VAL A 17 11.23 6.53 8.85
C VAL A 17 10.75 6.24 7.43
N PRO A 18 11.14 7.03 6.42
CA PRO A 18 10.85 6.70 5.03
C PRO A 18 11.40 5.31 4.69
N LEU A 19 10.65 4.50 3.95
CA LEU A 19 11.05 3.16 3.56
C LEU A 19 12.38 3.17 2.79
N SER A 20 12.61 4.22 1.97
CA SER A 20 13.87 4.45 1.27
C SER A 20 15.10 4.60 2.19
N GLN A 21 14.91 5.00 3.44
CA GLN A 21 15.97 5.22 4.43
C GLN A 21 15.97 4.17 5.56
N LEU A 22 14.95 3.32 5.61
CA LEU A 22 14.72 2.38 6.70
C LEU A 22 15.94 1.50 6.97
N ARG A 23 16.55 0.94 5.92
CA ARG A 23 17.72 0.06 6.08
C ARG A 23 18.92 0.77 6.71
N ALA A 24 19.21 2.00 6.25
CA ALA A 24 20.29 2.79 6.83
C ALA A 24 20.01 3.13 8.30
N GLU A 25 18.76 3.44 8.63
CA GLU A 25 18.34 3.72 10.00
C GLU A 25 18.45 2.50 10.91
N MET A 26 18.04 1.33 10.43
CA MET A 26 18.15 0.07 11.18
C MET A 26 19.62 -0.26 11.47
N LYS A 27 20.49 -0.11 10.46
CA LYS A 27 21.94 -0.30 10.63
C LYS A 27 22.53 0.65 11.66
N ARG A 28 22.14 1.93 11.63
CA ARG A 28 22.57 2.93 12.63
C ARG A 28 22.17 2.56 14.06
N ARG A 29 21.03 1.90 14.23
CA ARG A 29 20.52 1.42 15.52
C ARG A 29 21.09 0.05 15.94
N GLY A 30 21.96 -0.55 15.13
CA GLY A 30 22.46 -1.91 15.39
C GLY A 30 21.40 -3.00 15.19
N LEU A 31 20.34 -2.70 14.45
CA LEU A 31 19.21 -3.60 14.14
C LEU A 31 19.26 -4.07 12.68
N ASP A 32 20.45 -4.10 12.07
CA ASP A 32 20.58 -4.50 10.66
C ASP A 32 20.07 -5.94 10.49
N ILE A 33 19.23 -6.13 9.47
CA ILE A 33 18.66 -7.44 9.17
C ILE A 33 19.45 -8.04 8.02
N GLU A 34 19.88 -9.29 8.20
CA GLU A 34 20.55 -10.05 7.15
C GLU A 34 19.63 -10.18 5.92
N PRO A 35 20.10 -9.83 4.72
CA PRO A 35 19.36 -10.03 3.49
C PRO A 35 18.96 -11.49 3.30
N GLY A 36 17.73 -11.71 2.87
CA GLY A 36 17.14 -13.03 2.70
C GLY A 36 16.76 -13.71 4.01
N SER A 37 16.97 -13.11 5.18
CA SER A 37 16.60 -13.72 6.46
C SER A 37 15.09 -13.89 6.63
N ARG A 38 14.68 -14.74 7.58
CA ARG A 38 13.25 -14.91 7.92
C ARG A 38 12.61 -13.59 8.36
N ALA A 39 13.34 -12.76 9.10
CA ALA A 39 12.86 -11.48 9.60
C ALA A 39 12.56 -10.51 8.45
N GLU A 40 13.48 -10.37 7.48
CA GLU A 40 13.27 -9.51 6.31
C GLU A 40 12.04 -9.96 5.51
N ARG A 41 11.88 -11.27 5.29
CA ARG A 41 10.72 -11.81 4.57
C ARG A 41 9.39 -11.58 5.29
N VAL A 42 9.38 -11.68 6.63
CA VAL A 42 8.18 -11.41 7.43
C VAL A 42 7.81 -9.93 7.33
N PHE A 43 8.78 -9.04 7.52
CA PHE A 43 8.60 -7.60 7.38
C PHE A 43 8.07 -7.24 5.99
N GLY A 44 8.70 -7.75 4.93
CA GLY A 44 8.28 -7.50 3.55
C GLY A 44 6.84 -7.94 3.28
N ARG A 45 6.40 -9.09 3.82
CA ARG A 45 5.01 -9.53 3.70
C ARG A 45 4.03 -8.62 4.43
N GLN A 46 4.36 -8.19 5.64
CA GLN A 46 3.49 -7.27 6.42
C GLN A 46 3.37 -5.92 5.73
N LEU A 47 4.47 -5.40 5.19
CA LEU A 47 4.47 -4.16 4.41
C LEU A 47 3.61 -4.29 3.15
N LEU A 48 3.81 -5.35 2.37
CA LEU A 48 3.01 -5.60 1.17
C LEU A 48 1.53 -5.74 1.49
N GLN A 49 1.19 -6.48 2.55
CA GLN A 49 -0.20 -6.63 2.98
C GLN A 49 -0.84 -5.27 3.32
N ALA A 50 -0.19 -4.46 4.16
CA ALA A 50 -0.71 -3.14 4.53
C ALA A 50 -0.88 -2.21 3.32
N LEU A 51 0.07 -2.23 2.38
CA LEU A 51 -0.03 -1.46 1.14
C LEU A 51 -1.15 -1.97 0.23
N THR A 52 -1.29 -3.29 0.08
CA THR A 52 -2.37 -3.88 -0.72
C THR A 52 -3.73 -3.52 -0.14
N GLU A 53 -3.92 -3.61 1.17
CA GLU A 53 -5.16 -3.22 1.84
C GLU A 53 -5.47 -1.73 1.62
N ALA A 54 -4.49 -0.84 1.81
CA ALA A 54 -4.66 0.59 1.57
C ALA A 54 -5.03 0.89 0.10
N PHE A 55 -4.37 0.24 -0.86
CA PHE A 55 -4.67 0.41 -2.28
C PHE A 55 -6.02 -0.18 -2.68
N ALA A 56 -6.44 -1.29 -2.06
CA ALA A 56 -7.77 -1.85 -2.27
C ALA A 56 -8.87 -0.88 -1.81
N VAL A 57 -8.73 -0.27 -0.64
CA VAL A 57 -9.67 0.76 -0.15
C VAL A 57 -9.68 1.96 -1.09
N MET A 58 -8.51 2.49 -1.46
CA MET A 58 -8.42 3.60 -2.41
C MET A 58 -9.17 3.29 -3.73
N ILE A 59 -8.86 2.15 -4.34
CA ILE A 59 -9.39 1.79 -5.66
C ILE A 59 -10.86 1.42 -5.58
N PHE A 60 -11.24 0.47 -4.73
CA PHE A 60 -12.57 -0.15 -4.78
C PHE A 60 -13.61 0.64 -3.99
N GLU A 61 -13.24 1.26 -2.87
CA GLU A 61 -14.16 2.04 -2.04
C GLU A 61 -14.15 3.51 -2.45
N GLU A 62 -12.99 4.17 -2.38
CA GLU A 62 -12.88 5.64 -2.54
C GLU A 62 -12.87 6.12 -4.00
N GLY A 63 -12.52 5.24 -4.95
CA GLY A 63 -12.51 5.57 -6.37
C GLY A 63 -11.40 6.51 -6.82
N PHE A 64 -10.26 6.46 -6.13
CA PHE A 64 -9.00 7.03 -6.62
C PHE A 64 -7.84 6.11 -6.28
N PHE A 65 -6.63 6.40 -6.75
CA PHE A 65 -5.44 5.72 -6.25
C PHE A 65 -4.24 6.66 -6.29
N HIS A 66 -3.26 6.36 -5.44
CA HIS A 66 -1.97 7.02 -5.47
C HIS A 66 -1.15 6.47 -6.64
N ALA A 67 -0.88 7.33 -7.62
CA ALA A 67 -0.24 6.95 -8.88
C ALA A 67 1.29 6.88 -8.82
N ASP A 68 1.88 7.23 -7.67
CA ASP A 68 3.32 7.27 -7.47
C ASP A 68 3.72 6.94 -6.01
N PRO A 69 3.46 5.71 -5.51
CA PRO A 69 3.84 5.30 -4.16
C PRO A 69 5.36 5.02 -4.06
N HIS A 70 6.18 6.01 -4.39
CA HIS A 70 7.63 5.92 -4.28
C HIS A 70 8.02 5.60 -2.83
N PRO A 71 9.08 4.80 -2.56
CA PRO A 71 9.47 4.42 -1.19
C PRO A 71 9.76 5.59 -0.24
N GLY A 72 10.00 6.80 -0.77
CA GLY A 72 10.11 8.02 0.02
C GLY A 72 8.79 8.52 0.61
N ASN A 73 7.66 8.12 0.04
CA ASN A 73 6.30 8.46 0.47
C ASN A 73 5.67 7.41 1.39
N ILE A 74 6.39 6.32 1.65
CA ILE A 74 5.95 5.23 2.52
C ILE A 74 6.76 5.32 3.81
N PHE A 75 6.10 5.61 4.92
CA PHE A 75 6.73 5.77 6.23
C PHE A 75 6.42 4.55 7.10
N ILE A 76 7.45 4.02 7.74
CA ILE A 76 7.30 3.02 8.81
C ILE A 76 7.25 3.76 10.14
N ARG A 77 6.10 3.68 10.80
CA ARG A 77 5.85 4.33 12.09
C ARG A 77 6.46 3.53 13.24
N PRO A 78 6.71 4.15 14.41
CA PRO A 78 7.31 3.47 15.57
C PRO A 78 6.53 2.25 16.08
N ASP A 79 5.21 2.22 15.86
CA ASP A 79 4.31 1.12 16.17
C ASP A 79 4.30 -0.01 15.12
N GLY A 80 5.10 0.13 14.05
CA GLY A 80 5.16 -0.81 12.94
C GLY A 80 4.10 -0.60 11.86
N SER A 81 3.17 0.35 12.03
CA SER A 81 2.18 0.68 11.01
C SER A 81 2.79 1.45 9.83
N VAL A 82 2.13 1.38 8.69
CA VAL A 82 2.55 2.06 7.46
C VAL A 82 1.74 3.34 7.29
N ALA A 83 2.42 4.44 7.02
CA ALA A 83 1.79 5.70 6.62
C ALA A 83 2.17 6.05 5.18
N LEU A 84 1.16 6.41 4.39
CA LEU A 84 1.34 6.99 3.06
C LEU A 84 1.29 8.52 3.19
N ILE A 85 2.28 9.19 2.63
CA ILE A 85 2.31 10.65 2.51
C ILE A 85 2.33 11.04 1.03
N ASP A 86 2.19 12.34 0.77
CA ASP A 86 2.26 12.92 -0.58
C ASP A 86 1.28 12.29 -1.58
N PHE A 87 0.07 12.84 -1.60
CA PHE A 87 -0.96 12.52 -2.58
C PHE A 87 -0.96 13.50 -3.76
N GLY A 88 0.19 14.12 -4.07
CA GLY A 88 0.35 15.06 -5.18
C GLY A 88 0.09 14.41 -6.55
N GLN A 89 0.32 13.11 -6.66
CA GLN A 89 -0.01 12.30 -7.84
C GLN A 89 -1.09 11.27 -7.51
N THR A 90 -2.35 11.64 -7.76
CA THR A 90 -3.50 10.74 -7.66
C THR A 90 -4.30 10.71 -8.96
N LYS A 91 -4.99 9.59 -9.19
CA LYS A 91 -5.90 9.43 -10.33
C LYS A 91 -7.27 8.95 -9.85
N ARG A 92 -8.33 9.47 -10.45
CA ARG A 92 -9.70 9.00 -10.21
C ARG A 92 -10.02 7.83 -11.12
N ILE A 93 -10.84 6.91 -10.62
CA ILE A 93 -11.26 5.71 -11.34
C ILE A 93 -12.79 5.60 -11.29
N GLY A 94 -13.40 5.46 -12.47
CA GLY A 94 -14.85 5.40 -12.59
C GLY A 94 -15.43 4.11 -12.01
N TYR A 95 -16.66 4.18 -11.47
CA TYR A 95 -17.34 3.01 -10.88
C TYR A 95 -17.41 1.79 -11.81
N GLY A 96 -17.75 1.98 -13.09
CA GLY A 96 -17.82 0.87 -14.05
C GLY A 96 -16.49 0.12 -14.19
N PHE A 97 -15.38 0.86 -14.30
CA PHE A 97 -14.05 0.26 -14.39
C PHE A 97 -13.63 -0.41 -13.07
N ARG A 98 -13.95 0.19 -11.91
CA ARG A 98 -13.71 -0.44 -10.60
C ARG A 98 -14.39 -1.80 -10.48
N LYS A 99 -15.64 -1.90 -10.93
CA LYS A 99 -16.40 -3.14 -10.92
C LYS A 99 -15.73 -4.21 -11.81
N GLN A 100 -15.36 -3.83 -13.04
CA GLN A 100 -14.66 -4.73 -13.96
C GLN A 100 -13.32 -5.21 -13.39
N LEU A 101 -12.57 -4.32 -12.75
CA LEU A 101 -11.30 -4.66 -12.12
C LEU A 101 -11.50 -5.61 -10.94
N ALA A 102 -12.53 -5.39 -10.11
CA ALA A 102 -12.85 -6.28 -8.99
C ALA A 102 -13.25 -7.68 -9.49
N GLU A 103 -14.09 -7.74 -10.53
CA GLU A 103 -14.48 -9.00 -11.18
C GLU A 103 -13.25 -9.75 -11.74
N LEU A 104 -12.31 -9.03 -12.35
CA LEU A 104 -11.06 -9.63 -12.84
C LEU A 104 -10.22 -10.21 -11.70
N VAL A 105 -10.04 -9.46 -10.61
CA VAL A 105 -9.28 -9.91 -9.44
C VAL A 105 -9.91 -11.16 -8.83
N LEU A 106 -11.24 -11.17 -8.64
CA LEU A 106 -11.95 -12.34 -8.12
C LEU A 106 -11.76 -13.57 -9.01
N ARG A 107 -11.88 -13.42 -10.33
CA ARG A 107 -11.66 -14.52 -11.28
C ARG A 107 -10.24 -15.08 -11.23
N ILE A 108 -9.24 -14.21 -11.05
CA ILE A 108 -7.84 -14.65 -10.90
C ILE A 108 -7.69 -15.44 -9.59
N CYS A 109 -8.22 -14.92 -8.49
CA CYS A 109 -8.18 -15.60 -7.19
C CYS A 109 -8.90 -16.96 -7.22
N ASP A 110 -10.04 -17.05 -7.89
CA ASP A 110 -10.81 -18.29 -8.05
C ASP A 110 -10.06 -19.29 -8.94
N ASN A 111 -9.37 -18.82 -9.99
CA ASN A 111 -8.60 -19.69 -10.88
C ASN A 111 -7.30 -20.21 -10.25
N ASP A 112 -6.76 -19.51 -9.27
CA ASP A 112 -5.57 -19.92 -8.50
C ASP A 112 -5.93 -20.78 -7.26
N GLY A 113 -7.23 -21.06 -7.06
CA GLY A 113 -7.76 -21.81 -5.92
C GLY A 113 -8.51 -23.08 -6.30
N VAL A 114 -7.79 -24.17 -6.54
CA VAL A 114 -8.27 -25.57 -6.50
C VAL A 114 -9.32 -25.93 -7.59
N ALA A 115 -9.15 -27.09 -8.21
CA ALA A 115 -10.18 -27.67 -9.07
C ALA A 115 -11.50 -27.89 -8.30
N HIS A 116 -12.39 -26.89 -8.30
CA HIS A 116 -13.83 -27.07 -8.24
C HIS A 116 -14.27 -27.27 -9.71
N GLY A 117 -14.45 -28.48 -10.22
CA GLY A 117 -15.43 -29.42 -9.70
C GLY A 117 -16.83 -28.82 -9.92
N ASP A 118 -17.25 -28.81 -11.18
CA ASP A 118 -18.60 -28.61 -11.72
C ASP A 118 -19.59 -27.73 -10.95
N LEU A 119 -20.05 -26.65 -11.59
CA LEU A 119 -21.45 -26.23 -11.45
C LEU A 119 -22.06 -25.98 -12.85
N PRO A 120 -23.24 -26.58 -13.13
CA PRO A 120 -23.91 -26.42 -14.41
C PRO A 120 -24.57 -25.04 -14.51
N HIS A 121 -24.44 -24.42 -15.67
CA HIS A 121 -25.25 -23.26 -16.04
C HIS A 121 -26.62 -23.76 -16.52
N GLU A 122 -27.68 -23.45 -15.77
CA GLU A 122 -29.01 -23.19 -16.35
C GLU A 122 -29.13 -21.70 -16.68
#